data_AF-A0A0B7BN71-F1
#
_entry.id   AF-A0A0B7BN71-F1
#
_cell.length_a   1.000
_cell.length_b   1.000
_cell.length_c   1.000
_cell.angle_alpha   90.00
_cell.angle_beta   90.00
_cell.angle_gamma   90.00
#
_symmetry.space_group_name_H-M   'P 1'
#
loop_
_entity.id
_entity.type
_entity.pdbx_description
1 polymer ?
#
loop_
_entity_poly.entity_id
_entity_poly.type
_entity_poly.pdbx_seq_one_letter_code
_entity_poly.pdbx_strand_id
1 'polypeptide(L)'
;HHRIPIVKELQNDVHLQAYLKHPNGIYLSIKQFANEYQSLRSTLGSEPSPAIKAQLSSIADESDVVGARLSFLRLQRVYNLNASEMVRGNYLGWLGPELDEADAWKIGETAFTEGDLDLTIQWLYEALAMTRKSEPPIGVGNFEEPVSETGRILALIGRSYLRQGLPDKANDMYTHAAYIDPRDGNVIALKRELMDKPPLTDQPITDVNFQKLCLLQSKLPDNKFDPRLNCVYRQVILPYYRFKQELISVSPYVALFYDVISDLESQSIINFSQAKLERGNVE
;
A
#
# COMPACT_ATOMS: atom_id res chain seq x y z
N HIS A 1 -11.52 7.37 -26.18
CA HIS A 1 -12.23 8.63 -25.84
C HIS A 1 -12.49 8.77 -24.32
N HIS A 2 -11.52 8.52 -23.45
CA HIS A 2 -11.65 8.78 -22.00
C HIS A 2 -10.41 9.53 -21.50
N ARG A 3 -10.43 10.87 -21.64
CA ARG A 3 -9.64 11.74 -20.77
C ARG A 3 -10.46 11.86 -19.48
N ILE A 4 -10.03 11.20 -18.42
CA ILE A 4 -10.59 11.45 -17.08
C ILE A 4 -10.21 12.90 -16.72
N PRO A 5 -11.18 13.78 -16.41
CA PRO A 5 -10.94 15.21 -16.24
C PRO A 5 -10.44 15.50 -14.81
N ILE A 6 -9.29 14.96 -14.42
CA ILE A 6 -8.69 15.27 -13.09
C ILE A 6 -8.42 16.78 -12.96
N VAL A 7 -8.16 17.47 -14.08
CA VAL A 7 -7.89 18.91 -14.09
C VAL A 7 -9.13 19.77 -13.74
N LYS A 8 -10.37 19.25 -13.84
CA LYS A 8 -11.57 20.04 -13.49
C LYS A 8 -11.95 19.99 -12.01
N GLU A 9 -11.60 18.94 -11.28
CA GLU A 9 -11.94 18.82 -9.85
C GLU A 9 -10.86 19.40 -8.92
N LEU A 10 -9.66 19.69 -9.44
CA LEU A 10 -8.55 20.28 -8.69
C LEU A 10 -8.60 21.81 -8.56
N GLN A 11 -9.74 22.45 -8.84
CA GLN A 11 -9.87 23.90 -8.83
C GLN A 11 -9.97 24.53 -7.42
N ASN A 12 -10.07 23.71 -6.37
CA ASN A 12 -10.13 24.16 -4.97
C ASN A 12 -9.08 23.41 -4.11
N ASP A 13 -8.20 24.16 -3.44
CA ASP A 13 -7.11 23.62 -2.58
C ASP A 13 -7.60 22.60 -1.54
N VAL A 14 -8.84 22.75 -1.04
CA VAL A 14 -9.43 21.84 -0.05
C VAL A 14 -9.69 20.44 -0.63
N HIS A 15 -10.17 20.33 -1.87
CA HIS A 15 -10.42 19.04 -2.52
C HIS A 15 -9.12 18.33 -2.85
N LEU A 16 -8.11 19.06 -3.32
CA LEU A 16 -6.76 18.53 -3.55
C LEU A 16 -6.15 18.01 -2.24
N GLN A 17 -6.30 18.75 -1.13
CA GLN A 17 -5.81 18.28 0.17
C GLN A 17 -6.55 17.04 0.66
N ALA A 18 -7.87 16.94 0.47
CA ALA A 18 -8.61 15.74 0.85
C ALA A 18 -8.17 14.52 0.02
N TYR A 19 -7.98 14.71 -1.29
CA TYR A 19 -7.48 13.69 -2.20
C TYR A 19 -6.08 13.19 -1.80
N LEU A 20 -5.14 14.12 -1.54
CA LEU A 20 -3.78 13.81 -1.11
C LEU A 20 -3.67 13.35 0.35
N LYS A 21 -4.75 13.35 1.12
CA LYS A 21 -4.79 12.72 2.44
C LYS A 21 -5.30 11.27 2.38
N HIS A 22 -5.90 10.86 1.26
CA HIS A 22 -6.43 9.52 1.09
C HIS A 22 -5.38 8.59 0.46
N PRO A 23 -5.23 7.33 0.93
CA PRO A 23 -4.24 6.38 0.39
C PRO A 23 -4.30 6.22 -1.13
N ASN A 24 -5.49 6.00 -1.69
CA ASN A 24 -5.67 5.91 -3.14
C ASN A 24 -5.29 7.19 -3.88
N GLY A 25 -5.61 8.36 -3.31
CA GLY A 25 -5.30 9.63 -3.97
C GLY A 25 -3.81 9.86 -4.05
N ILE A 26 -3.07 9.63 -2.96
CA ILE A 26 -1.61 9.71 -2.95
C ILE A 26 -1.01 8.72 -3.96
N TYR A 27 -1.45 7.46 -3.94
CA TYR A 27 -0.97 6.44 -4.89
C TYR A 27 -1.17 6.87 -6.35
N LEU A 28 -2.38 7.32 -6.70
CA LEU A 28 -2.70 7.77 -8.04
C LEU A 28 -1.87 9.00 -8.44
N SER A 29 -1.58 9.91 -7.52
CA SER A 29 -0.67 11.03 -7.76
C SER A 29 0.76 10.57 -8.02
N ILE A 30 1.31 9.66 -7.20
CA ILE A 30 2.64 9.08 -7.41
C ILE A 30 2.71 8.39 -8.78
N LYS A 31 1.72 7.56 -9.10
CA LYS A 31 1.56 6.88 -10.39
C LYS A 31 1.56 7.87 -11.56
N GLN A 32 0.78 8.95 -11.44
CA GLN A 32 0.70 9.98 -12.47
C GLN A 32 2.06 10.68 -12.68
N PHE A 33 2.71 11.13 -11.61
CA PHE A 33 4.02 11.79 -11.72
C PHE A 33 5.09 10.85 -12.29
N ALA A 34 5.13 9.59 -11.84
CA ALA A 34 6.07 8.61 -12.37
C ALA A 34 5.87 8.41 -13.88
N ASN A 35 4.63 8.24 -14.33
CA ASN A 35 4.29 8.02 -15.74
C ASN A 35 4.57 9.24 -16.62
N GLU A 36 4.13 10.44 -16.20
CA GLU A 36 4.31 11.67 -16.99
C GLU A 36 5.79 12.00 -17.20
N TYR A 37 6.62 11.77 -16.18
CA TYR A 37 8.05 12.06 -16.24
C TYR A 37 8.88 10.92 -16.83
N GLN A 38 8.30 9.74 -17.05
CA GLN A 38 9.02 8.63 -17.66
C GLN A 38 9.45 8.94 -19.10
N SER A 39 8.59 9.58 -19.90
CA SER A 39 8.96 10.03 -21.25
C SER A 39 10.09 11.05 -21.21
N LEU A 40 10.08 11.98 -20.26
CA LEU A 40 11.15 12.96 -20.09
C LEU A 40 12.48 12.27 -19.72
N ARG A 41 12.46 11.33 -18.76
CA ARG A 41 13.63 10.52 -18.38
C ARG A 41 14.19 9.76 -19.59
N SER A 42 13.33 9.15 -20.40
CA SER A 42 13.75 8.42 -21.60
C SER A 42 14.39 9.32 -22.67
N THR A 43 13.89 10.55 -22.81
CA THR A 43 14.37 11.51 -23.81
C THR A 43 15.69 12.16 -23.42
N LEU A 44 15.93 12.36 -22.12
CA LEU A 44 17.16 12.97 -21.59
C LEU A 44 18.41 12.08 -21.73
N GLY A 45 18.26 10.82 -22.11
CA GLY A 45 19.37 9.89 -22.28
C GLY A 45 20.07 9.52 -20.96
N SER A 46 21.26 8.92 -21.06
CA SER A 46 22.00 8.39 -19.91
C SER A 46 22.69 9.46 -19.05
N GLU A 47 22.96 10.65 -19.58
CA GLU A 47 23.70 11.70 -18.87
C GLU A 47 23.07 13.10 -18.98
N PRO A 48 21.93 13.35 -18.31
CA PRO A 48 21.44 14.70 -18.11
C PRO A 48 22.41 15.54 -17.27
N SER A 49 22.31 16.86 -17.40
CA SER A 49 23.12 17.79 -16.60
C SER A 49 22.88 17.57 -15.09
N PRO A 50 23.85 17.89 -14.21
CA PRO A 50 23.70 17.70 -12.77
C PRO A 50 22.45 18.38 -12.18
N ALA A 51 22.07 19.56 -12.70
CA ALA A 51 20.85 20.27 -12.29
C ALA A 51 19.58 19.49 -12.64
N ILE A 52 19.53 18.90 -13.84
CA ILE A 52 18.39 18.08 -14.27
C ILE A 52 18.35 16.77 -13.48
N LYS A 53 19.50 16.15 -13.19
CA LYS A 53 19.57 14.95 -12.32
C LYS A 53 19.00 15.24 -10.93
N ALA A 54 19.39 16.36 -10.31
CA ALA A 54 18.88 16.76 -9.01
C ALA A 54 17.36 16.98 -9.03
N GLN A 55 16.83 17.66 -10.05
CA GLN A 55 15.40 17.86 -10.18
C GLN A 55 14.65 16.54 -10.39
N LEU A 56 15.14 15.67 -11.27
CA LEU A 56 14.54 14.35 -11.54
C LEU A 56 14.59 13.42 -10.33
N SER A 57 15.60 13.52 -9.46
CA SER A 57 15.64 12.72 -8.23
C SER A 57 14.58 13.10 -7.21
N SER A 58 13.99 14.30 -7.32
CA SER A 58 12.87 14.73 -6.45
C SER A 58 11.49 14.36 -6.98
N ILE A 59 11.43 13.80 -8.19
CA ILE A 59 10.18 13.43 -8.87
C ILE A 59 10.03 11.93 -8.79
N ALA A 60 8.80 11.48 -8.56
CA ALA A 60 8.48 10.06 -8.46
C ALA A 60 8.96 9.26 -9.68
N ASP A 61 9.34 8.00 -9.44
CA ASP A 61 9.62 7.02 -10.48
C ASP A 61 8.92 5.67 -10.19
N GLU A 62 9.22 4.64 -11.00
CA GLU A 62 8.61 3.32 -10.85
C GLU A 62 8.88 2.69 -9.47
N SER A 63 10.03 2.98 -8.86
CA SER A 63 10.35 2.48 -7.52
C SER A 63 9.43 3.08 -6.46
N ASP A 64 9.05 4.35 -6.59
CA ASP A 64 8.07 4.99 -5.72
C ASP A 64 6.67 4.39 -5.91
N VAL A 65 6.30 4.03 -7.15
CA VAL A 65 5.02 3.34 -7.43
C VAL A 65 5.00 1.95 -6.81
N VAL A 66 6.10 1.20 -6.87
CA VAL A 66 6.25 -0.09 -6.16
C VAL A 66 6.15 0.12 -4.65
N GLY A 67 6.86 1.11 -4.09
CA GLY A 67 6.80 1.44 -2.67
C GLY A 67 5.38 1.80 -2.20
N ALA A 68 4.63 2.52 -3.02
CA ALA A 68 3.24 2.83 -2.75
C ALA A 68 2.34 1.59 -2.77
N ARG A 69 2.56 0.63 -3.67
CA ARG A 69 1.85 -0.67 -3.67
C ARG A 69 2.17 -1.49 -2.43
N LEU A 70 3.44 -1.58 -2.04
CA LEU A 70 3.85 -2.23 -0.79
C LEU A 70 3.16 -1.60 0.43
N SER A 71 2.98 -0.28 0.41
CA SER A 71 2.24 0.42 1.47
C SER A 71 0.77 -0.01 1.57
N PHE A 72 0.10 -0.30 0.45
CA PHE A 72 -1.26 -0.85 0.47
C PHE A 72 -1.31 -2.23 1.11
N LEU A 73 -0.38 -3.12 0.77
CA LEU A 73 -0.31 -4.45 1.36
C LEU A 73 -0.10 -4.36 2.88
N ARG A 74 0.78 -3.46 3.31
CA ARG A 74 1.01 -3.19 4.74
C ARG A 74 -0.26 -2.65 5.41
N LEU A 75 -0.93 -1.67 4.82
CA LEU A 75 -2.19 -1.13 5.36
C LEU A 75 -3.25 -2.23 5.47
N GLN A 76 -3.41 -3.03 4.42
CA GLN A 76 -4.37 -4.11 4.38
C GLN A 76 -4.09 -5.14 5.48
N ARG A 77 -2.84 -5.56 5.63
CA ARG A 77 -2.41 -6.53 6.64
C ARG A 77 -2.61 -5.99 8.06
N VAL A 78 -2.17 -4.75 8.32
CA VAL A 78 -2.22 -4.13 9.65
C VAL A 78 -3.66 -3.85 10.09
N TYR A 79 -4.50 -3.32 9.19
CA TYR A 79 -5.86 -2.91 9.52
C TYR A 79 -6.93 -3.94 9.12
N ASN A 80 -6.52 -5.12 8.64
CA ASN A 80 -7.39 -6.18 8.15
C ASN A 80 -8.44 -5.66 7.15
N LEU A 81 -7.99 -4.84 6.19
CA LEU A 81 -8.86 -4.22 5.19
C LEU A 81 -9.21 -5.23 4.09
N ASN A 82 -10.35 -5.01 3.44
CA ASN A 82 -10.79 -5.82 2.32
C ASN A 82 -10.37 -5.14 1.00
N ALA A 83 -9.75 -5.89 0.10
CA ALA A 83 -9.35 -5.39 -1.23
C ALA A 83 -10.53 -4.77 -2.00
N SER A 84 -11.72 -5.37 -1.92
CA SER A 84 -12.93 -4.84 -2.58
C SER A 84 -13.34 -3.44 -2.10
N GLU A 85 -13.14 -3.14 -0.82
CA GLU A 85 -13.43 -1.81 -0.26
C GLU A 85 -12.30 -0.82 -0.56
N MET A 86 -11.05 -1.29 -0.52
CA MET A 86 -9.88 -0.48 -0.89
C MET A 86 -9.93 -0.03 -2.36
N VAL A 87 -10.31 -0.92 -3.28
CA VAL A 87 -10.52 -0.59 -4.71
C VAL A 87 -11.56 0.52 -4.87
N ARG A 88 -12.64 0.51 -4.09
CA ARG A 88 -13.69 1.55 -4.10
C ARG A 88 -13.28 2.83 -3.35
N GLY A 89 -12.06 2.89 -2.83
CA GLY A 89 -11.61 4.01 -2.02
C GLY A 89 -12.36 4.14 -0.69
N ASN A 90 -12.84 3.04 -0.12
CA ASN A 90 -13.50 3.04 1.19
C ASN A 90 -12.61 2.39 2.26
N TYR A 91 -12.05 3.22 3.13
CA TYR A 91 -11.22 2.79 4.24
C TYR A 91 -11.99 2.99 5.55
N LEU A 92 -12.81 2.00 5.93
CA LEU A 92 -13.62 2.02 7.15
C LEU A 92 -14.56 3.25 7.24
N GLY A 93 -15.13 3.67 6.10
CA GLY A 93 -15.99 4.85 5.98
C GLY A 93 -15.27 6.11 5.56
N TRP A 94 -13.93 6.12 5.52
CA TRP A 94 -13.17 7.19 4.89
C TRP A 94 -13.16 6.97 3.38
N LEU A 95 -13.95 7.78 2.67
CA LEU A 95 -14.10 7.72 1.22
C LEU A 95 -13.01 8.53 0.50
N GLY A 96 -12.59 8.04 -0.66
CA GLY A 96 -11.65 8.67 -1.56
C GLY A 96 -11.82 8.17 -3.00
N PRO A 97 -10.83 8.43 -3.88
CA PRO A 97 -10.90 7.98 -5.27
C PRO A 97 -10.80 6.46 -5.37
N GLU A 98 -11.43 5.91 -6.41
CA GLU A 98 -11.37 4.49 -6.75
C GLU A 98 -10.05 4.15 -7.49
N LEU A 99 -9.64 2.89 -7.38
CA LEU A 99 -8.56 2.31 -8.17
C LEU A 99 -9.13 1.63 -9.41
N ASP A 100 -8.36 1.64 -10.51
CA ASP A 100 -8.76 0.95 -11.72
C ASP A 100 -8.35 -0.54 -11.72
N GLU A 101 -8.74 -1.25 -12.78
CA GLU A 101 -8.44 -2.68 -12.96
C GLU A 101 -6.93 -2.95 -13.03
N ALA A 102 -6.17 -2.09 -13.71
CA ALA A 102 -4.73 -2.21 -13.84
C ALA A 102 -4.04 -2.00 -12.48
N ASP A 103 -4.55 -1.09 -11.65
CA ASP A 103 -4.07 -0.86 -10.29
C ASP A 103 -4.28 -2.09 -9.41
N ALA A 104 -5.48 -2.68 -9.43
CA ALA A 104 -5.75 -3.90 -8.68
C ALA A 104 -4.87 -5.07 -9.13
N TRP A 105 -4.68 -5.24 -10.44
CA TRP A 105 -3.75 -6.22 -10.99
C TRP A 105 -2.33 -5.98 -10.49
N LYS A 106 -1.84 -4.74 -10.58
CA LYS A 106 -0.46 -4.38 -10.20
C LYS A 106 -0.19 -4.49 -8.71
N ILE A 107 -1.20 -4.26 -7.86
CA ILE A 107 -1.08 -4.50 -6.42
C ILE A 107 -1.05 -6.01 -6.13
N GLY A 108 -1.89 -6.81 -6.81
CA GLY A 108 -1.85 -8.27 -6.70
C GLY A 108 -0.52 -8.87 -7.18
N GLU A 109 0.04 -8.36 -8.28
CA GLU A 109 1.37 -8.76 -8.77
C GLU A 109 2.45 -8.45 -7.74
N THR A 110 2.42 -7.26 -7.11
CA THR A 110 3.34 -6.92 -6.03
C THR A 110 3.15 -7.84 -4.81
N ALA A 111 1.92 -8.18 -4.44
CA ALA A 111 1.69 -9.14 -3.35
C ALA A 111 2.28 -10.51 -3.65
N PHE A 112 2.20 -10.95 -4.91
CA PHE A 112 2.76 -12.23 -5.33
C PHE A 112 4.29 -12.23 -5.24
N THR A 113 4.94 -11.13 -5.62
CA THR A 113 6.40 -10.99 -5.51
C THR A 113 6.87 -10.96 -4.06
N GLU A 114 6.10 -10.34 -3.16
CA GLU A 114 6.38 -10.33 -1.72
C GLU A 114 6.06 -11.66 -1.01
N GLY A 115 5.38 -12.59 -1.69
CA GLY A 115 4.97 -13.87 -1.11
C GLY A 115 3.69 -13.81 -0.27
N ASP A 116 2.98 -12.68 -0.22
CA ASP A 116 1.64 -12.58 0.39
C ASP A 116 0.58 -13.21 -0.54
N LEU A 117 0.54 -14.54 -0.58
CA LEU A 117 -0.35 -15.25 -1.50
C LEU A 117 -1.84 -15.02 -1.21
N ASP A 118 -2.22 -14.81 0.05
CA ASP A 118 -3.61 -14.51 0.40
C ASP A 118 -4.05 -13.12 -0.05
N LEU A 119 -3.16 -12.11 0.06
CA LEU A 119 -3.44 -10.76 -0.45
C LEU A 119 -3.43 -10.76 -1.97
N THR A 120 -2.50 -11.51 -2.58
CA THR A 120 -2.44 -11.73 -4.03
C THR A 120 -3.80 -12.18 -4.55
N ILE A 121 -4.33 -13.27 -3.99
CA ILE A 121 -5.60 -13.83 -4.44
C ILE A 121 -6.75 -12.83 -4.29
N GLN A 122 -6.82 -12.08 -3.19
CA GLN A 122 -7.84 -11.06 -2.99
C GLN A 122 -7.80 -9.97 -4.06
N TRP A 123 -6.63 -9.36 -4.28
CA TRP A 123 -6.47 -8.30 -5.28
C TRP A 123 -6.70 -8.78 -6.71
N LEU A 124 -6.24 -9.98 -7.03
CA LEU A 124 -6.44 -10.56 -8.36
C LEU A 124 -7.89 -10.93 -8.64
N TYR A 125 -8.68 -11.32 -7.63
CA TYR A 125 -10.12 -11.52 -7.83
C TYR A 125 -10.85 -10.20 -8.09
N GLU A 126 -10.45 -9.10 -7.44
CA GLU A 126 -11.02 -7.78 -7.74
C GLU A 126 -10.65 -7.33 -9.16
N ALA A 127 -9.38 -7.49 -9.56
CA ALA A 127 -8.94 -7.23 -10.93
C ALA A 127 -9.76 -8.05 -11.92
N LEU A 128 -9.87 -9.37 -11.73
CA LEU A 128 -10.65 -10.27 -12.58
C LEU A 128 -12.11 -9.85 -12.70
N ALA A 129 -12.73 -9.44 -11.59
CA ALA A 129 -14.12 -8.99 -11.57
C ALA A 129 -14.32 -7.68 -12.33
N MET A 130 -13.34 -6.78 -12.31
CA MET A 130 -13.35 -5.54 -13.09
C MET A 130 -13.08 -5.80 -14.57
N THR A 131 -12.08 -6.60 -14.92
CA THR A 131 -11.74 -7.00 -16.30
C THR A 131 -12.93 -7.66 -17.00
N ARG A 132 -13.64 -8.58 -16.33
CA ARG A 132 -14.81 -9.25 -16.91
C ARG A 132 -15.99 -8.33 -17.19
N LYS A 133 -16.09 -7.19 -16.48
CA LYS A 133 -17.13 -6.18 -16.74
C LYS A 133 -16.79 -5.29 -17.92
N SER A 134 -15.49 -5.09 -18.19
CA SER A 134 -15.00 -4.22 -19.27
C SER A 134 -14.75 -4.99 -20.57
N GLU A 135 -14.42 -6.28 -20.53
CA GLU A 135 -14.23 -7.12 -21.70
C GLU A 135 -15.57 -7.36 -22.43
N PRO A 136 -15.64 -7.14 -23.76
CA PRO A 136 -16.78 -7.57 -24.54
C PRO A 136 -16.91 -9.11 -24.45
N PRO A 137 -18.13 -9.67 -24.44
CA PRO A 137 -18.30 -11.12 -24.46
C PRO A 137 -17.56 -11.69 -25.67
N ILE A 138 -16.81 -12.78 -25.44
CA ILE A 138 -15.95 -13.44 -26.43
C ILE A 138 -16.76 -13.66 -27.72
N GLY A 139 -16.56 -12.76 -28.68
CA GLY A 139 -17.21 -12.76 -29.97
C GLY A 139 -16.42 -13.68 -30.89
N VAL A 140 -17.07 -14.73 -31.40
CA VAL A 140 -16.45 -15.63 -32.39
C VAL A 140 -16.13 -14.83 -33.64
N GLY A 141 -14.86 -14.46 -33.80
CA GLY A 141 -14.31 -13.91 -35.04
C GLY A 141 -13.73 -12.50 -34.91
N ASN A 142 -12.43 -12.42 -34.65
CA ASN A 142 -11.47 -11.69 -35.50
C ASN A 142 -10.03 -12.06 -35.10
N PHE A 143 -9.23 -12.50 -36.07
CA PHE A 143 -7.91 -13.14 -35.94
C PHE A 143 -6.73 -12.21 -35.60
N GLU A 144 -6.95 -11.20 -34.76
CA GLU A 144 -5.88 -10.48 -34.04
C GLU A 144 -6.37 -10.20 -32.61
N GLU A 145 -6.71 -11.26 -31.88
CA GLU A 145 -7.22 -11.11 -30.51
C GLU A 145 -6.08 -10.64 -29.58
N PRO A 146 -6.24 -9.49 -28.90
CA PRO A 146 -5.30 -9.07 -27.87
C PRO A 146 -5.20 -10.14 -26.78
N VAL A 147 -4.01 -10.28 -26.19
CA VAL A 147 -3.77 -11.16 -25.04
C VAL A 147 -4.86 -10.91 -24.00
N SER A 148 -5.64 -11.94 -23.65
CA SER A 148 -6.75 -11.77 -22.72
C SER A 148 -6.19 -11.55 -21.31
N GLU A 149 -6.48 -10.36 -20.77
CA GLU A 149 -6.12 -9.99 -19.40
C GLU A 149 -6.72 -10.97 -18.39
N THR A 150 -7.94 -11.45 -18.65
CA THR A 150 -8.61 -12.49 -17.87
C THR A 150 -7.75 -13.77 -17.76
N GLY A 151 -7.18 -14.25 -18.86
CA GLY A 151 -6.34 -15.46 -18.86
C GLY A 151 -5.07 -15.28 -18.02
N ARG A 152 -4.42 -14.12 -18.16
CA ARG A 152 -3.24 -13.74 -17.39
C ARG A 152 -3.50 -13.68 -15.89
N ILE A 153 -4.63 -13.07 -15.50
CA ILE A 153 -5.03 -12.96 -14.08
C ILE A 153 -5.30 -14.33 -13.48
N LEU A 154 -6.07 -15.17 -14.16
CA LEU A 154 -6.37 -16.54 -13.71
C LEU A 154 -5.10 -17.37 -13.53
N ALA A 155 -4.13 -17.24 -14.44
CA ALA A 155 -2.86 -17.94 -14.33
C ALA A 155 -2.09 -17.55 -13.05
N LEU A 156 -2.04 -16.25 -12.71
CA LEU A 156 -1.36 -15.79 -11.50
C LEU A 156 -2.09 -16.23 -10.21
N ILE A 157 -3.43 -16.24 -10.21
CA ILE A 157 -4.23 -16.83 -9.11
C ILE A 157 -3.89 -18.33 -8.96
N GLY A 158 -3.84 -19.07 -10.08
CA GLY A 158 -3.48 -20.49 -10.06
C GLY A 158 -2.09 -20.76 -9.49
N ARG A 159 -1.09 -19.96 -9.88
CA ARG A 159 0.27 -20.03 -9.32
C ARG A 159 0.28 -19.75 -7.82
N SER A 160 -0.55 -18.81 -7.38
CA SER A 160 -0.71 -18.48 -5.95
C SER A 160 -1.26 -19.67 -5.17
N TYR A 161 -2.35 -20.30 -5.65
CA TYR A 161 -2.89 -21.50 -5.01
C TYR A 161 -1.89 -22.66 -4.97
N LEU A 162 -1.12 -22.85 -6.05
CA LEU A 162 -0.12 -23.90 -6.11
C LEU A 162 0.96 -23.71 -5.04
N ARG A 163 1.46 -22.47 -4.87
CA ARG A 163 2.45 -22.12 -3.85
C ARG A 163 1.91 -22.15 -2.41
N GLN A 164 0.59 -22.12 -2.24
CA GLN A 164 -0.09 -22.40 -0.96
C GLN A 164 -0.30 -23.90 -0.69
N GLY A 165 0.01 -24.77 -1.64
CA GLY A 165 -0.21 -26.22 -1.51
C GLY A 165 -1.63 -26.66 -1.85
N LEU A 166 -2.34 -25.89 -2.67
CA LEU A 166 -3.70 -26.17 -3.14
C LEU A 166 -3.71 -26.50 -4.65
N PRO A 167 -3.18 -27.66 -5.07
CA PRO A 167 -2.99 -27.99 -6.49
C PRO A 167 -4.31 -28.16 -7.26
N ASP A 168 -5.38 -28.62 -6.61
CA ASP A 168 -6.68 -28.80 -7.27
C ASP A 168 -7.26 -27.44 -7.73
N LYS A 169 -7.23 -26.44 -6.83
CA LYS A 169 -7.64 -25.06 -7.17
C LYS A 169 -6.74 -24.45 -8.23
N ALA A 170 -5.44 -24.72 -8.18
CA ALA A 170 -4.49 -24.25 -9.18
C ALA A 170 -4.79 -24.84 -10.56
N ASN A 171 -5.13 -26.13 -10.62
CA ASN A 171 -5.51 -26.80 -11.85
C ASN A 171 -6.83 -26.26 -12.41
N ASP A 172 -7.82 -25.99 -11.55
CA ASP A 172 -9.07 -25.34 -11.97
C ASP A 172 -8.80 -23.96 -12.60
N MET A 173 -7.93 -23.14 -12.00
CA MET A 173 -7.57 -21.86 -12.59
C MET A 173 -6.83 -22.04 -13.92
N TYR A 174 -5.93 -23.02 -14.01
CA TYR A 174 -5.22 -23.35 -15.25
C TYR A 174 -6.15 -23.77 -16.38
N THR A 175 -7.14 -24.62 -16.13
CA THR A 175 -8.07 -25.07 -17.19
C THR A 175 -8.86 -23.89 -17.77
N HIS A 176 -9.29 -22.96 -16.92
CA HIS A 176 -9.99 -21.76 -17.37
C HIS A 176 -9.05 -20.82 -18.12
N ALA A 177 -7.85 -20.58 -17.61
CA ALA A 177 -6.88 -19.69 -18.24
C ALA A 177 -6.41 -20.22 -19.61
N ALA A 178 -6.15 -21.53 -19.72
CA ALA A 178 -5.72 -22.19 -20.95
C ALA A 178 -6.84 -22.28 -22.00
N TYR A 179 -8.11 -22.31 -21.58
CA TYR A 179 -9.24 -22.20 -22.50
C TYR A 179 -9.32 -20.81 -23.14
N ILE A 180 -8.99 -19.76 -22.37
CA ILE A 180 -9.05 -18.37 -22.81
C ILE A 180 -7.85 -18.00 -23.68
N ASP A 181 -6.62 -18.14 -23.16
CA ASP A 181 -5.41 -17.86 -23.93
C ASP A 181 -4.25 -18.79 -23.51
N PRO A 182 -4.05 -19.92 -24.21
CA PRO A 182 -2.99 -20.87 -23.87
C PRO A 182 -1.59 -20.37 -24.24
N ARG A 183 -1.45 -19.24 -24.95
CA ARG A 183 -0.16 -18.70 -25.40
C ARG A 183 0.44 -17.71 -24.40
N ASP A 184 -0.35 -17.27 -23.42
CA ASP A 184 0.12 -16.33 -22.41
C ASP A 184 1.27 -16.91 -21.58
N GLY A 185 2.26 -16.06 -21.28
CA GLY A 185 3.46 -16.47 -20.56
C GLY A 185 3.19 -16.97 -19.14
N ASN A 186 2.21 -16.40 -18.43
CA ASN A 186 1.84 -16.85 -17.09
C ASN A 186 1.07 -18.17 -17.15
N VAL A 187 0.23 -18.40 -18.17
CA VAL A 187 -0.47 -19.68 -18.37
C VAL A 187 0.54 -20.80 -18.64
N ILE A 188 1.54 -20.55 -19.50
CA ILE A 188 2.63 -21.49 -19.77
C ILE A 188 3.45 -21.75 -18.51
N ALA A 189 3.74 -20.71 -17.71
CA ALA A 189 4.45 -20.85 -16.45
C ALA A 189 3.67 -21.71 -15.45
N LEU A 190 2.37 -21.46 -15.27
CA LEU A 190 1.50 -22.25 -14.40
C LEU A 190 1.47 -23.72 -14.82
N LYS A 191 1.38 -24.00 -16.12
CA LYS A 191 1.43 -25.37 -16.64
C LYS A 191 2.69 -26.12 -16.21
N ARG A 192 3.85 -25.45 -16.27
CA ARG A 192 5.13 -26.02 -15.87
C ARG A 192 5.19 -26.21 -14.35
N GLU A 193 4.80 -25.18 -13.59
CA GLU A 193 4.79 -25.25 -12.12
C GLU A 193 3.89 -26.39 -11.60
N LEU A 194 2.74 -26.66 -12.23
CA LEU A 194 1.87 -27.80 -11.89
C LEU A 194 2.57 -29.16 -12.01
N MET A 195 3.54 -29.30 -12.92
CA MET A 195 4.34 -30.51 -13.08
C MET A 195 5.50 -30.55 -12.09
N ASP A 196 6.21 -29.43 -11.95
CA ASP A 196 7.44 -29.33 -11.18
C ASP A 196 7.19 -29.30 -9.66
N LYS A 197 5.98 -28.93 -9.23
CA LYS A 197 5.56 -28.80 -7.82
C LYS A 197 6.53 -27.92 -7.04
N PRO A 198 6.50 -26.58 -7.27
CA PRO A 198 7.40 -25.65 -6.61
C PRO A 198 7.27 -25.75 -5.08
N PRO A 199 8.31 -25.34 -4.33
CA PRO A 199 8.24 -25.28 -2.88
C PRO A 199 7.10 -24.37 -2.44
N LEU A 200 6.50 -24.72 -1.31
CA LEU A 200 5.49 -23.90 -0.67
C LEU A 200 6.12 -22.57 -0.25
N THR A 201 5.36 -21.49 -0.38
CA THR A 201 5.77 -20.18 0.12
C THR A 201 5.31 -20.06 1.56
N ASP A 202 6.26 -19.79 2.46
CA ASP A 202 5.92 -19.50 3.85
C ASP A 202 5.12 -18.20 3.93
N GLN A 203 4.07 -18.21 4.74
CA GLN A 203 3.26 -17.02 4.97
C GLN A 203 4.09 -15.96 5.70
N PRO A 204 3.96 -14.68 5.33
CA PRO A 204 4.68 -13.61 6.00
C PRO A 204 4.31 -13.57 7.48
N ILE A 205 5.33 -13.46 8.34
CA ILE A 205 5.13 -13.43 9.79
C ILE A 205 4.43 -12.12 10.16
N THR A 206 3.15 -12.21 10.50
CA THR A 206 2.42 -11.10 11.11
C THR A 206 2.56 -11.17 12.62
N ASP A 207 3.13 -10.11 13.23
CA ASP A 207 3.01 -9.92 14.67
C ASP A 207 1.54 -9.57 15.01
N VAL A 208 0.82 -10.59 15.49
CA VAL A 208 -0.59 -10.47 15.90
C VAL A 208 -0.77 -9.43 17.01
N ASN A 209 0.22 -9.25 17.88
CA ASN A 209 0.15 -8.24 18.94
C ASN A 209 0.31 -6.84 18.35
N PHE A 210 1.24 -6.66 17.39
CA PHE A 210 1.37 -5.41 16.64
C PHE A 210 0.06 -5.04 15.94
N GLN A 211 -0.57 -6.01 15.25
CA GLN A 211 -1.85 -5.80 14.56
C GLN A 211 -2.96 -5.36 15.53
N LYS A 212 -3.09 -6.05 16.68
CA LYS A 212 -4.07 -5.70 17.73
C LYS A 212 -3.86 -4.29 18.31
N LEU A 213 -2.61 -3.87 18.46
CA LEU A 213 -2.26 -2.53 18.90
C LEU A 213 -2.68 -1.47 17.87
N CYS A 214 -2.33 -1.66 16.59
CA CYS A 214 -2.69 -0.73 15.52
C CYS A 214 -4.20 -0.63 15.30
N LEU A 215 -4.93 -1.74 15.42
CA LEU A 215 -6.39 -1.77 15.33
C LEU A 215 -7.10 -1.19 16.56
N LEU A 216 -6.35 -0.76 17.59
CA LEU A 216 -6.88 -0.33 18.89
C LEU A 216 -7.83 -1.38 19.51
N GLN A 217 -7.67 -2.65 19.14
CA GLN A 217 -8.41 -3.77 19.71
C GLN A 217 -7.93 -4.07 21.13
N SER A 218 -6.66 -3.79 21.39
CA SER A 218 -6.12 -3.59 22.73
C SER A 218 -6.69 -2.29 23.30
N LYS A 219 -8.00 -2.24 23.53
CA LYS A 219 -8.57 -1.19 24.36
C LYS A 219 -7.83 -1.26 25.69
N LEU A 220 -7.07 -0.23 26.03
CA LEU A 220 -6.82 0.04 27.43
C LEU A 220 -8.21 -0.02 28.09
N PRO A 221 -8.38 -0.72 29.22
CA PRO A 221 -9.65 -0.69 29.95
C PRO A 221 -10.08 0.78 30.02
N ASP A 222 -11.36 1.06 29.78
CA ASP A 222 -11.95 2.40 29.70
C ASP A 222 -11.74 3.09 31.06
N ASN A 223 -10.52 3.55 31.30
CA ASN A 223 -10.00 4.17 32.51
C ASN A 223 -10.46 5.63 32.53
N LYS A 224 -11.68 5.90 32.04
CA LYS A 224 -12.34 7.20 32.17
C LYS A 224 -12.36 7.70 33.61
N PHE A 225 -12.10 6.81 34.58
CA PHE A 225 -11.87 7.12 35.98
C PHE A 225 -10.77 6.26 36.63
N ASP A 226 -9.57 6.11 36.02
CA ASP A 226 -8.42 5.67 36.84
C ASP A 226 -7.95 6.88 37.67
N PRO A 227 -8.16 6.89 39.00
CA PRO A 227 -7.82 8.04 39.84
C PRO A 227 -6.31 8.32 39.88
N ARG A 228 -5.48 7.39 39.39
CA ARG A 228 -4.03 7.56 39.26
C ARG A 228 -3.66 8.42 38.05
N LEU A 229 -4.50 8.46 37.01
CA LEU A 229 -4.31 9.34 35.86
C LEU A 229 -4.68 10.75 36.29
N ASN A 230 -3.66 11.58 36.56
CA ASN A 230 -3.82 12.92 37.08
C ASN A 230 -2.86 13.90 36.41
N CYS A 231 -3.25 15.18 36.47
CA CYS A 231 -2.39 16.29 36.10
C CYS A 231 -1.77 16.86 37.37
N VAL A 232 -0.44 16.85 37.45
CA VAL A 232 0.30 17.30 38.63
C VAL A 232 1.43 18.25 38.24
N TYR A 233 1.72 19.20 39.14
CA TYR A 233 2.92 20.00 39.05
C TYR A 233 4.09 19.25 39.69
N ARG A 234 5.02 18.77 38.88
CA ARG A 234 6.20 18.04 39.37
C ARG A 234 7.27 19.03 39.82
N GLN A 235 7.73 18.86 41.06
CA GLN A 235 8.88 19.60 41.59
C GLN A 235 10.17 19.04 41.00
N VAL A 236 11.13 19.93 40.75
CA VAL A 236 12.50 19.56 40.39
C VAL A 236 13.49 20.11 41.41
N ILE A 237 14.78 19.84 41.18
CA ILE A 237 15.90 20.27 42.05
C ILE A 237 15.82 21.76 42.39
N LEU A 238 15.31 22.60 41.48
CA LEU A 238 15.07 24.02 41.71
C LEU A 238 13.71 24.23 42.42
N PRO A 239 13.68 24.77 43.66
CA PRO A 239 12.47 24.83 44.50
C PRO A 239 11.27 25.59 43.91
N TYR A 240 11.54 26.54 43.02
CA TYR A 240 10.52 27.42 42.43
C TYR A 240 10.07 26.97 41.04
N TYR A 241 10.77 26.01 40.44
CA TYR A 241 10.49 25.56 39.10
C TYR A 241 9.61 24.31 39.14
N ARG A 242 8.50 24.33 38.41
CA ARG A 242 7.52 23.24 38.37
C ARG A 242 7.11 22.98 36.94
N PHE A 243 7.11 21.69 36.55
CA PHE A 243 6.61 21.28 35.26
C PHE A 243 5.18 20.78 35.38
N LYS A 244 4.35 21.13 34.40
CA LYS A 244 3.02 20.55 34.24
C LYS A 244 3.21 19.14 33.67
N GLN A 245 2.74 18.13 34.39
CA GLN A 245 2.78 16.74 33.96
C GLN A 245 1.35 16.19 33.92
N GLU A 246 0.98 15.53 32.83
CA GLU A 246 -0.25 14.75 32.69
C GLU A 246 0.12 13.27 32.55
N LEU A 247 -0.37 12.43 33.45
CA LEU A 247 -0.17 10.99 33.36
C LEU A 247 -1.19 10.38 32.38
N ILE A 248 -0.71 9.83 31.27
CA ILE A 248 -1.52 9.27 30.18
C ILE A 248 -1.71 7.75 30.36
N SER A 249 -0.72 7.07 30.91
CA SER A 249 -0.80 5.65 31.23
C SER A 249 0.02 5.34 32.48
N VAL A 250 -0.54 4.53 33.37
CA VAL A 250 0.16 4.06 34.58
C VAL A 250 1.10 2.89 34.26
N SER A 251 0.69 2.00 33.36
CA SER A 251 1.47 0.84 32.93
C SER A 251 1.16 0.50 31.46
N PRO A 252 2.12 0.68 30.54
CA PRO A 252 3.44 1.27 30.76
C PRO A 252 3.32 2.72 31.26
N TYR A 253 4.30 3.19 32.04
CA TYR A 253 4.29 4.57 32.53
C TYR A 253 4.51 5.53 31.37
N VAL A 254 3.49 6.31 31.01
CA VAL A 254 3.55 7.32 29.96
C VAL A 254 2.99 8.62 30.52
N ALA A 255 3.78 9.68 30.45
CA ALA A 255 3.40 11.01 30.91
C ALA A 255 3.75 12.06 29.85
N LEU A 256 2.84 13.01 29.64
CA LEU A 256 3.08 14.22 28.84
C LEU A 256 3.52 15.34 29.76
N PHE A 257 4.55 16.07 29.35
CA PHE A 257 4.97 17.27 30.04
C PHE A 257 4.70 18.50 29.17
N TYR A 258 4.11 19.53 29.77
CA TYR A 258 3.76 20.77 29.08
C TYR A 258 4.70 21.89 29.49
N ASP A 259 5.01 22.76 28.53
CA ASP A 259 5.78 23.99 28.72
C ASP A 259 7.17 23.75 29.35
N VAL A 260 7.80 22.61 29.07
CA VAL A 260 9.13 22.25 29.60
C VAL A 260 10.25 22.91 28.82
N ILE A 261 10.08 23.03 27.50
CA ILE A 261 11.06 23.60 26.57
C ILE A 261 10.35 24.63 25.71
N SER A 262 11.05 25.71 25.35
CA SER A 262 10.57 26.68 24.37
C SER A 262 10.65 26.11 22.95
N ASP A 263 9.89 26.69 22.01
CA ASP A 263 9.96 26.31 20.60
C ASP A 263 11.38 26.48 20.03
N LEU A 264 12.13 27.47 20.52
CA LEU A 264 13.50 27.73 20.08
C LEU A 264 14.49 26.67 20.60
N GLU A 265 14.33 26.21 21.84
CA GLU A 265 15.09 25.09 22.39
C GLU A 265 14.74 23.77 21.69
N SER A 266 13.44 23.53 21.45
CA SER A 266 12.96 22.37 20.70
C SER A 266 13.59 22.30 19.31
N GLN A 267 13.58 23.42 18.58
CA GLN A 267 14.21 23.50 17.26
C GLN A 267 15.72 23.25 17.32
N SER A 268 16.39 23.75 18.37
CA SER A 268 17.82 23.53 18.57
C SER A 268 18.15 22.05 18.80
N ILE A 269 17.33 21.34 19.58
CA ILE A 269 17.47 19.88 19.81
C ILE A 269 17.24 19.11 18.51
N ILE A 270 16.20 19.46 17.75
CA ILE A 270 15.90 18.85 16.45
C ILE A 270 17.09 19.03 15.49
N ASN A 271 17.60 20.25 15.35
CA ASN A 271 18.74 20.55 14.48
C ASN A 271 20.00 19.78 14.88
N PHE A 272 20.26 19.63 16.19
CA PHE A 272 21.42 18.87 16.68
C PHE A 272 21.27 17.36 16.44
N SER A 273 20.03 16.88 16.43
CA SER A 273 19.71 15.46 16.27
C SER A 273 19.60 15.05 14.80
N GLN A 274 19.20 15.94 13.90
CA GLN A 274 19.01 15.67 12.46
C GLN A 274 20.22 15.01 11.80
N ALA A 275 21.43 15.46 12.12
CA ALA A 275 22.66 14.88 11.56
C ALA A 275 22.97 13.46 12.05
N LYS A 276 22.29 12.98 13.10
CA LYS A 276 22.51 11.68 13.75
C LYS A 276 21.33 10.72 13.62
N LEU A 277 20.22 11.16 13.04
CA LEU A 277 19.03 10.33 12.82
C LEU A 277 19.20 9.59 11.49
N GLU A 278 19.27 8.26 11.56
CA GLU A 278 19.23 7.41 10.39
C GLU A 278 17.79 6.98 10.11
N ARG A 279 17.47 6.81 8.83
CA ARG A 279 16.16 6.27 8.44
C ARG A 279 16.10 4.82 8.90
N GLY A 280 15.07 4.45 9.65
CA GLY A 280 14.87 3.06 10.05
C GLY A 280 14.69 2.18 8.83
N ASN A 281 15.60 1.24 8.62
CA ASN A 281 15.44 0.17 7.66
C ASN A 281 14.65 -0.95 8.33
N VAL A 282 13.62 -1.45 7.65
CA VAL A 282 12.93 -2.68 8.05
C VAL A 282 13.62 -3.78 7.25
N GLU A 283 14.34 -4.66 7.94
CA GLU A 283 14.84 -5.93 7.37
C GLU A 283 13.69 -6.94 7.23
#